data_AF-A0AA36IZ27-F1
#
_entry.id   AF-A0AA36IZ27-F1
#
_cell.length_a   1.000
_cell.length_b   1.000
_cell.length_c   1.000
_cell.angle_alpha   90.00
_cell.angle_beta   90.00
_cell.angle_gamma   90.00
#
_symmetry.space_group_name_H-M   'P 1'
#
loop_
_entity.id
_entity.type
_entity.pdbx_description
1 polymer ?
#
loop_
_entity_poly.entity_id
_entity_poly.type
_entity_poly.pdbx_seq_one_letter_code
_entity_poly.pdbx_strand_id
1 'polypeptide(L)'
;MRTTAVLLIGICGLLAKAFVGQSDSWGRLPSRSVAPAALWDQFLPKDPVDVPLNASALSNRLQDVIFTVMKKGLPQVDIDLPAGLILGVEGEEPDELEPRALQAKAGDSDKAKAAKKEREVRGDRELAGAFVQFFYEFKNSVNLCVLFRNPGLANLARTAWGDFGKARVVGFPSSKSVQDSADVAKLLRNRPWVLAVAPRARQLRQLQELSEMPDVKMQLILANARVRCRKQGEDLRRDVATASNPVLHVSFMSKDALVFKSIDTPWVMVRRDGTEIWRGDEEPSREVLLDVLKR
;
A
#
# COMPACT_ATOMS: atom_id res chain seq x y z
N MET A 1 1.92 -26.64 10.30
CA MET A 1 2.17 -25.89 9.06
C MET A 1 3.66 -25.94 8.80
N ARG A 2 4.08 -26.49 7.66
CA ARG A 2 5.49 -26.62 7.29
C ARG A 2 6.01 -25.26 6.85
N THR A 3 6.98 -24.74 7.59
CA THR A 3 7.69 -23.48 7.36
C THR A 3 8.56 -23.58 6.11
N THR A 4 8.06 -23.11 4.97
CA THR A 4 8.95 -22.64 3.89
C THR A 4 9.43 -21.25 4.31
N ALA A 5 10.42 -21.23 5.20
CA ALA A 5 11.11 -20.01 5.57
C ALA A 5 11.85 -19.50 4.32
N VAL A 6 11.33 -18.44 3.71
CA VAL A 6 12.12 -17.63 2.77
C VAL A 6 13.25 -17.03 3.59
N LEU A 7 14.46 -17.50 3.29
CA LEU A 7 15.71 -17.15 3.92
C LEU A 7 16.05 -15.69 3.58
N LEU A 8 15.87 -14.77 4.53
CA LEU A 8 16.51 -13.45 4.52
C LEU A 8 17.09 -13.20 5.92
N ILE A 9 18.31 -13.70 6.11
CA ILE A 9 19.12 -13.49 7.31
C ILE A 9 20.11 -12.38 7.00
N GLY A 10 20.08 -11.31 7.81
CA GLY A 10 21.25 -10.46 8.02
C GLY A 10 20.92 -8.98 8.14
N ILE A 11 21.22 -8.39 9.30
CA ILE A 11 21.31 -6.95 9.58
C ILE A 11 19.98 -6.26 9.97
N CYS A 12 19.41 -6.55 11.15
CA CYS A 12 18.31 -5.72 11.70
C CYS A 12 18.42 -5.38 13.22
N GLY A 13 19.47 -5.81 13.92
CA GLY A 13 19.54 -5.69 15.38
C GLY A 13 19.81 -4.28 15.96
N LEU A 14 20.37 -3.36 15.18
CA LEU A 14 20.91 -2.09 15.70
C LEU A 14 19.96 -0.87 15.59
N LEU A 15 18.93 -0.92 14.74
CA LEU A 15 18.08 0.25 14.46
C LEU A 15 16.85 0.38 15.37
N ALA A 16 16.36 -0.72 15.94
CA ALA A 16 15.16 -0.72 16.79
C ALA A 16 15.32 0.14 18.07
N LYS A 17 16.55 0.35 18.56
CA LYS A 17 16.82 1.20 19.74
C LYS A 17 16.87 2.70 19.44
N ALA A 18 17.15 3.11 18.20
CA ALA A 18 17.22 4.53 17.84
C ALA A 18 15.82 5.18 17.69
N PHE A 19 14.80 4.37 17.33
CA PHE A 19 13.48 4.89 16.97
C PHE A 19 12.56 5.20 18.17
N VAL A 20 12.81 4.61 19.33
CA VAL A 20 11.98 4.84 20.55
C VAL A 20 12.33 6.19 21.22
N GLY A 21 13.46 6.81 20.88
CA GLY A 21 13.97 8.04 21.51
C GLY A 21 13.76 9.35 20.74
N GLN A 22 13.10 9.35 19.57
CA GLN A 22 13.03 10.50 18.65
C GLN A 22 11.59 11.01 18.38
N SER A 23 10.67 10.90 19.35
CA SER A 23 9.24 11.25 19.16
C SER A 23 8.86 12.72 19.39
N ASP A 24 9.83 13.59 19.70
CA ASP A 24 9.55 14.90 20.30
C ASP A 24 9.66 16.09 19.32
N SER A 25 9.99 15.85 18.05
CA SER A 25 10.09 16.91 17.04
C SER A 25 9.43 16.54 15.72
N TRP A 26 8.12 16.24 15.75
CA TRP A 26 7.32 16.18 14.53
C TRP A 26 6.71 17.57 14.30
N GLY A 27 7.32 18.34 13.41
CA GLY A 27 6.84 19.65 13.00
C GLY A 27 5.43 19.57 12.39
N ARG A 28 4.62 20.61 12.61
CA ARG A 28 3.27 20.73 12.04
C ARG A 28 3.33 20.65 10.51
N LEU A 29 2.42 19.88 9.92
CA LEU A 29 2.22 19.86 8.47
C LEU A 29 1.74 21.24 7.97
N PRO A 30 2.27 21.76 6.86
CA PRO A 30 1.76 22.98 6.24
C PRO A 30 0.34 22.78 5.72
N SER A 31 -0.51 23.80 5.91
CA SER A 31 -1.89 23.85 5.44
C SER A 31 -1.99 23.80 3.92
N ARG A 32 -2.94 23.01 3.41
CA ARG A 32 -3.39 22.83 2.02
C ARG A 32 -2.96 23.93 1.03
N SER A 33 -1.82 23.71 0.38
CA SER A 33 -1.52 24.19 -0.96
C SER A 33 -1.33 22.95 -1.85
N VAL A 34 -1.57 23.07 -3.16
CA VAL A 34 -1.20 22.04 -4.15
C VAL A 34 0.25 21.67 -3.88
N ALA A 35 0.50 20.43 -3.46
CA ALA A 35 1.83 20.01 -3.05
C ALA A 35 2.77 20.22 -4.25
N PRO A 36 3.79 21.10 -4.16
CA PRO A 36 4.83 21.13 -5.17
C PRO A 36 5.49 19.74 -5.21
N ALA A 37 6.00 19.33 -6.37
CA ALA A 37 6.85 18.15 -6.50
C ALA A 37 7.81 18.10 -5.30
N ALA A 38 7.90 16.95 -4.63
CA ALA A 38 8.53 16.92 -3.34
C ALA A 38 10.00 17.33 -3.49
N LEU A 39 10.55 18.04 -2.51
CA LEU A 39 11.88 18.68 -2.62
C LEU A 39 13.01 17.68 -2.99
N TRP A 40 12.78 16.38 -2.81
CA TRP A 40 13.71 15.30 -3.17
C TRP A 40 13.63 14.84 -4.64
N ASP A 41 12.72 15.37 -5.45
CA ASP A 41 12.51 14.96 -6.85
C ASP A 41 13.41 15.71 -7.88
N GLN A 42 14.31 16.61 -7.45
CA GLN A 42 15.03 17.53 -8.37
C GLN A 42 16.30 16.96 -9.05
N PHE A 43 16.69 15.71 -8.76
CA PHE A 43 17.84 15.06 -9.41
C PHE A 43 17.56 13.58 -9.66
N LEU A 44 16.72 13.30 -10.66
CA LEU A 44 16.40 11.91 -10.99
C LEU A 44 17.54 11.28 -11.81
N PRO A 45 17.95 10.04 -11.45
CA PRO A 45 18.95 9.31 -12.21
C PRO A 45 18.49 9.13 -13.66
N LYS A 46 19.41 9.34 -14.61
CA LYS A 46 19.22 8.93 -16.02
C LYS A 46 19.23 7.42 -16.19
N ASP A 47 19.59 6.69 -15.13
CA ASP A 47 19.70 5.25 -15.16
C ASP A 47 18.32 4.58 -15.37
N PRO A 48 18.31 3.39 -15.98
CA PRO A 48 17.11 2.59 -16.08
C PRO A 48 16.52 2.35 -14.68
N VAL A 49 15.20 2.49 -14.55
CA VAL A 49 14.52 2.15 -13.31
C VAL A 49 14.41 0.63 -13.22
N ASP A 50 14.88 0.04 -12.13
CA ASP A 50 14.77 -1.40 -11.88
C ASP A 50 13.34 -1.75 -11.44
N VAL A 51 12.53 -2.13 -12.43
CA VAL A 51 11.11 -2.44 -12.26
C VAL A 51 10.91 -3.92 -11.91
N PRO A 52 10.21 -4.24 -10.80
CA PRO A 52 9.92 -5.62 -10.44
C PRO A 52 8.91 -6.25 -11.42
N LEU A 53 9.33 -7.31 -12.10
CA LEU A 53 8.53 -8.04 -13.10
C LEU A 53 7.88 -9.32 -12.57
N ASN A 54 8.12 -9.68 -11.31
CA ASN A 54 7.47 -10.80 -10.60
C ASN A 54 7.18 -10.47 -9.13
N ALA A 55 6.33 -11.27 -8.46
CA ALA A 55 5.91 -10.99 -7.08
C ALA A 55 7.05 -11.05 -6.07
N SER A 56 8.05 -11.92 -6.26
CA SER A 56 9.22 -12.00 -5.38
C SER A 56 10.05 -10.71 -5.43
N ALA A 57 10.34 -10.21 -6.64
CA ALA A 57 11.04 -8.95 -6.84
C ALA A 57 10.23 -7.76 -6.29
N LEU A 58 8.90 -7.79 -6.47
CA LEU A 58 8.03 -6.75 -5.91
C LEU A 58 7.97 -6.80 -4.37
N SER A 59 7.99 -7.99 -3.78
CA SER A 59 8.05 -8.18 -2.33
C SER A 59 9.35 -7.61 -1.76
N ASN A 60 10.49 -7.91 -2.39
CA ASN A 60 11.79 -7.33 -2.02
C ASN A 60 11.77 -5.80 -2.13
N ARG A 61 11.25 -5.27 -3.26
CA ARG A 61 11.11 -3.81 -3.45
C ARG A 61 10.19 -3.19 -2.39
N LEU A 62 9.11 -3.87 -2.00
CA LEU A 62 8.21 -3.42 -0.95
C LEU A 62 8.94 -3.31 0.39
N GLN A 63 9.76 -4.30 0.75
CA GLN A 63 10.58 -4.24 1.97
C GLN A 63 11.56 -3.05 1.95
N ASP A 64 12.28 -2.83 0.84
CA ASP A 64 13.21 -1.71 0.68
C ASP A 64 12.51 -0.35 0.81
N VAL A 65 11.32 -0.22 0.19
CA VAL A 65 10.50 0.99 0.27
C VAL A 65 10.06 1.25 1.70
N ILE A 66 9.54 0.24 2.40
CA ILE A 66 9.10 0.39 3.79
C ILE A 66 10.28 0.82 4.66
N PHE A 67 11.44 0.18 4.51
CA PHE A 67 12.64 0.55 5.27
C PHE A 67 13.05 2.01 5.00
N THR A 68 13.08 2.42 3.73
CA THR A 68 13.41 3.78 3.32
C THR A 68 12.42 4.80 3.89
N VAL A 69 11.14 4.50 3.83
CA VAL A 69 10.06 5.34 4.35
C VAL A 69 10.14 5.49 5.86
N MET A 70 10.42 4.41 6.59
CA MET A 70 10.65 4.45 8.03
C MET A 70 11.87 5.29 8.37
N LYS A 71 12.98 5.12 7.63
CA LYS A 71 14.20 5.91 7.80
C LYS A 71 13.97 7.41 7.54
N LYS A 72 13.17 7.75 6.52
CA LYS A 72 12.82 9.14 6.18
C LYS A 72 11.75 9.73 7.11
N GLY A 73 11.05 8.90 7.88
CA GLY A 73 9.99 9.36 8.78
C GLY A 73 8.79 9.96 8.06
N LEU A 74 8.38 9.42 6.89
CA LEU A 74 7.27 10.03 6.15
C LEU A 74 5.95 9.90 6.92
N PRO A 75 5.20 10.99 7.19
CA PRO A 75 4.00 10.94 8.02
C PRO A 75 2.89 10.08 7.40
N GLN A 76 2.85 10.03 6.06
CA GLN A 76 1.92 9.22 5.30
C GLN A 76 2.66 8.45 4.20
N VAL A 77 2.25 7.21 4.01
CA VAL A 77 2.84 6.25 3.07
C VAL A 77 1.72 5.71 2.22
N ASP A 78 1.82 5.79 0.90
CA ASP A 78 0.81 5.28 -0.02
C ASP A 78 1.41 4.22 -0.93
N ILE A 79 0.86 3.01 -0.86
CA ILE A 79 1.30 1.83 -1.58
C ILE A 79 0.10 1.26 -2.32
N ASP A 80 0.20 1.20 -3.65
CA ASP A 80 -0.88 0.73 -4.52
C ASP A 80 -0.34 -0.34 -5.46
N LEU A 81 -0.76 -1.59 -5.23
CA LEU A 81 -0.39 -2.77 -5.98
C LEU A 81 -1.57 -3.31 -6.79
N PRO A 82 -1.35 -4.19 -7.77
CA PRO A 82 -2.42 -4.80 -8.54
C PRO A 82 -3.42 -5.52 -7.62
N ALA A 83 -4.71 -5.22 -7.80
CA ALA A 83 -5.75 -5.81 -6.98
C ALA A 83 -5.79 -7.33 -7.12
N GLY A 84 -5.71 -8.04 -6.00
CA GLY A 84 -5.72 -9.51 -5.97
C GLY A 84 -4.37 -10.17 -6.22
N LEU A 85 -3.29 -9.40 -6.19
CA LEU A 85 -1.93 -9.94 -6.18
C LEU A 85 -1.68 -10.78 -4.92
N ILE A 86 -1.26 -12.04 -5.09
CA ILE A 86 -0.86 -12.93 -4.00
C ILE A 86 0.65 -12.85 -3.81
N LEU A 87 1.08 -12.59 -2.57
CA LEU A 87 2.51 -12.44 -2.21
C LEU A 87 3.10 -13.69 -1.55
N GLY A 88 2.26 -14.69 -1.24
CA GLY A 88 2.65 -15.97 -0.66
C GLY A 88 2.70 -16.01 0.87
N VAL A 89 2.17 -14.99 1.53
CA VAL A 89 2.09 -14.87 2.99
C VAL A 89 1.11 -15.89 3.59
N GLU A 90 -0.01 -16.17 2.93
CA GLU A 90 -0.98 -17.18 3.39
C GLU A 90 -0.59 -18.63 2.98
N GLY A 91 0.67 -18.87 2.58
CA GLY A 91 1.24 -20.19 2.34
C GLY A 91 1.07 -20.78 0.94
N GLU A 92 0.56 -19.99 -0.01
CA GLU A 92 0.60 -20.33 -1.44
C GLU A 92 1.85 -19.77 -2.11
N GLU A 93 2.20 -20.28 -3.28
CA GLU A 93 3.28 -19.70 -4.07
C GLU A 93 2.88 -18.27 -4.49
N PRO A 94 3.81 -17.29 -4.43
CA PRO A 94 3.55 -15.94 -4.90
C PRO A 94 3.10 -15.97 -6.37
N ASP A 95 2.13 -15.12 -6.70
CA ASP A 95 1.63 -15.03 -8.07
C ASP A 95 2.74 -14.58 -9.04
N GLU A 96 2.65 -15.00 -10.30
CA GLU A 96 3.25 -14.20 -11.35
C GLU A 96 2.57 -12.83 -11.42
N LEU A 97 3.32 -11.77 -11.70
CA LEU A 97 2.73 -10.45 -11.88
C LEU A 97 1.87 -10.45 -13.15
N GLU A 98 0.57 -10.66 -12.97
CA GLU A 98 -0.39 -10.76 -14.06
C GLU A 98 -1.45 -9.64 -14.09
N PRO A 99 -1.79 -9.13 -15.28
CA PRO A 99 -2.87 -8.18 -15.47
C PRO A 99 -4.23 -8.72 -15.03
N ARG A 100 -4.99 -7.89 -14.31
CA ARG A 100 -6.40 -8.12 -13.93
C ARG A 100 -7.32 -8.45 -15.11
N ALA A 101 -6.96 -8.04 -16.33
CA ALA A 101 -7.71 -8.32 -17.55
C ALA A 101 -7.61 -9.79 -18.01
N LEU A 102 -6.53 -10.51 -17.68
CA LEU A 102 -6.42 -11.95 -17.94
C LEU A 102 -7.27 -12.75 -16.95
N GLN A 103 -7.40 -12.25 -15.72
CA GLN A 103 -8.26 -12.83 -14.68
C GLN A 103 -9.77 -12.61 -14.94
N ALA A 104 -10.12 -11.62 -15.77
CA ALA A 104 -11.50 -11.22 -16.07
C ALA A 104 -12.16 -11.98 -17.23
N LYS A 105 -11.44 -12.92 -17.88
CA LYS A 105 -12.07 -13.81 -18.89
C LYS A 105 -12.97 -14.90 -18.28
N ALA A 106 -13.08 -14.97 -16.96
CA ALA A 106 -14.11 -15.74 -16.29
C ALA A 106 -15.46 -15.04 -16.54
N GLY A 107 -16.30 -15.61 -17.41
CA GLY A 107 -17.52 -14.98 -17.93
C GLY A 107 -18.49 -14.43 -16.89
N ASP A 108 -19.47 -13.63 -17.33
CA ASP A 108 -20.38 -12.79 -16.51
C ASP A 108 -21.22 -13.46 -15.41
N SER A 109 -21.04 -14.76 -15.20
CA SER A 109 -21.63 -15.52 -14.10
C SER A 109 -21.35 -14.89 -12.73
N ASP A 110 -22.33 -15.00 -11.83
CA ASP A 110 -22.19 -14.56 -10.44
C ASP A 110 -21.04 -15.28 -9.72
N LYS A 111 -20.77 -16.53 -10.11
CA LYS A 111 -19.64 -17.33 -9.60
C LYS A 111 -18.29 -16.70 -9.95
N ALA A 112 -18.10 -16.24 -11.18
CA ALA A 112 -16.86 -15.56 -11.60
C ALA A 112 -16.67 -14.22 -10.86
N LYS A 113 -17.75 -13.45 -10.69
CA LYS A 113 -17.72 -12.20 -9.92
C LYS A 113 -17.36 -12.45 -8.45
N ALA A 114 -17.91 -13.51 -7.84
CA ALA A 114 -17.59 -13.91 -6.48
C ALA A 114 -16.12 -14.35 -6.34
N ALA A 115 -15.62 -15.18 -7.24
CA ALA A 115 -14.22 -15.63 -7.25
C ALA A 115 -13.24 -14.46 -7.40
N LYS A 116 -13.54 -13.52 -8.31
CA LYS A 116 -12.75 -12.29 -8.48
C LYS A 116 -12.72 -11.46 -7.21
N LYS A 117 -13.87 -11.26 -6.57
CA LYS A 117 -13.98 -10.51 -5.32
C LYS A 117 -13.20 -11.17 -4.20
N GLU A 118 -13.23 -12.50 -4.11
CA GLU A 118 -12.45 -13.23 -3.11
C GLU A 118 -10.95 -13.08 -3.37
N ARG A 119 -10.50 -13.19 -4.62
CA ARG A 119 -9.09 -12.97 -4.98
C ARG A 119 -8.63 -11.57 -4.59
N GLU A 120 -9.42 -10.54 -4.87
CA GLU A 120 -9.10 -9.16 -4.46
C GLU A 120 -9.00 -9.02 -2.94
N VAL A 121 -9.95 -9.62 -2.22
CA VAL A 121 -9.95 -9.62 -0.76
C VAL A 121 -8.72 -10.33 -0.21
N ARG A 122 -8.34 -11.45 -0.80
CA ARG A 122 -7.13 -12.19 -0.43
C ARG A 122 -5.87 -11.37 -0.70
N GLY A 123 -5.72 -10.78 -1.89
CA GLY A 123 -4.56 -9.93 -2.19
C GLY A 123 -4.42 -8.75 -1.23
N ASP A 124 -5.53 -8.15 -0.79
CA ASP A 124 -5.52 -7.13 0.26
C ASP A 124 -5.01 -7.69 1.61
N ARG A 125 -5.39 -8.92 1.98
CA ARG A 125 -4.87 -9.59 3.20
C ARG A 125 -3.40 -9.95 3.06
N GLU A 126 -2.99 -10.51 1.94
CA GLU A 126 -1.60 -10.88 1.63
C GLU A 126 -0.66 -9.67 1.74
N LEU A 127 -1.04 -8.54 1.13
CA LEU A 127 -0.31 -7.28 1.28
C LEU A 127 -0.22 -6.87 2.75
N ALA A 128 -1.33 -6.89 3.48
CA ALA A 128 -1.33 -6.55 4.90
C ALA A 128 -0.46 -7.51 5.74
N GLY A 129 -0.49 -8.80 5.42
CA GLY A 129 0.32 -9.83 6.05
C GLY A 129 1.82 -9.62 5.81
N ALA A 130 2.22 -9.16 4.62
CA ALA A 130 3.61 -8.81 4.32
C ALA A 130 4.13 -7.68 5.22
N PHE A 131 3.29 -6.67 5.51
CA PHE A 131 3.64 -5.64 6.51
C PHE A 131 3.72 -6.21 7.93
N VAL A 132 2.79 -7.08 8.32
CA VAL A 132 2.84 -7.72 9.65
C VAL A 132 4.13 -8.53 9.80
N GLN A 133 4.54 -9.26 8.76
CA GLN A 133 5.79 -10.00 8.71
C GLN A 133 6.99 -9.07 8.87
N PHE A 134 7.06 -8.02 8.06
CA PHE A 134 8.12 -7.02 8.13
C PHE A 134 8.24 -6.47 9.56
N PHE A 135 7.15 -5.95 10.13
CA PHE A 135 7.17 -5.40 11.49
C PHE A 135 7.53 -6.43 12.56
N TYR A 136 7.21 -7.72 12.33
CA TYR A 136 7.55 -8.80 13.25
C TYR A 136 9.06 -9.06 13.26
N GLU A 137 9.71 -9.05 12.09
CA GLU A 137 11.16 -9.20 11.95
C GLU A 137 11.92 -8.07 12.69
N PHE A 138 11.37 -6.86 12.70
CA PHE A 138 11.89 -5.72 13.48
C PHE A 138 11.50 -5.72 14.96
N LYS A 139 10.83 -6.77 15.46
CA LYS A 139 10.30 -6.87 16.84
C LYS A 139 9.39 -5.70 17.22
N ASN A 140 8.72 -5.10 16.24
CA ASN A 140 7.93 -3.87 16.38
C ASN A 140 6.44 -4.08 16.03
N SER A 141 6.05 -5.30 15.72
CA SER A 141 4.70 -5.66 15.30
C SER A 141 3.61 -5.39 16.33
N VAL A 142 3.96 -5.34 17.62
CA VAL A 142 3.02 -4.90 18.67
C VAL A 142 2.59 -3.44 18.51
N ASN A 143 3.36 -2.61 17.81
CA ASN A 143 3.06 -1.19 17.57
C ASN A 143 2.28 -0.96 16.27
N LEU A 144 2.07 -2.01 15.47
CA LEU A 144 1.29 -1.97 14.23
C LEU A 144 -0.20 -2.25 14.51
N CYS A 145 -1.05 -1.42 13.93
CA CYS A 145 -2.48 -1.66 13.81
C CYS A 145 -2.85 -1.83 12.33
N VAL A 146 -3.37 -3.01 11.96
CA VAL A 146 -3.93 -3.27 10.64
C VAL A 146 -5.44 -3.01 10.69
N LEU A 147 -5.91 -2.13 9.82
CA LEU A 147 -7.28 -1.66 9.76
C LEU A 147 -7.90 -2.01 8.40
N PHE A 148 -8.75 -3.04 8.38
CA PHE A 148 -9.48 -3.46 7.18
C PHE A 148 -10.79 -2.67 7.01
N ARG A 149 -11.27 -2.54 5.77
CA ARG A 149 -12.55 -1.85 5.45
C ARG A 149 -13.80 -2.34 6.19
N ASN A 150 -13.80 -3.53 6.81
CA ASN A 150 -14.88 -4.03 7.66
C ASN A 150 -14.38 -5.13 8.62
N PRO A 151 -15.15 -5.46 9.68
CA PRO A 151 -14.72 -6.45 10.68
C PRO A 151 -14.65 -7.88 10.13
N GLY A 152 -15.48 -8.22 9.15
CA GLY A 152 -15.45 -9.54 8.52
C GLY A 152 -14.11 -9.83 7.85
N LEU A 153 -13.52 -8.85 7.17
CA LEU A 153 -12.19 -9.00 6.57
C LEU A 153 -11.07 -9.10 7.61
N ALA A 154 -11.17 -8.33 8.69
CA ALA A 154 -10.22 -8.45 9.81
C ALA A 154 -10.29 -9.84 10.45
N ASN A 155 -11.48 -10.44 10.55
CA ASN A 155 -11.64 -11.81 11.02
C ASN A 155 -10.98 -12.81 10.07
N LEU A 156 -11.22 -12.70 8.76
CA LEU A 156 -10.58 -13.57 7.76
C LEU A 156 -9.06 -13.50 7.84
N ALA A 157 -8.50 -12.29 7.96
CA ALA A 157 -7.06 -12.08 8.16
C ALA A 157 -6.54 -12.76 9.42
N ARG A 158 -7.19 -12.57 10.57
CA ARG A 158 -6.80 -13.24 11.83
C ARG A 158 -6.85 -14.75 11.72
N THR A 159 -7.87 -15.31 11.06
CA THR A 159 -7.97 -16.75 10.83
C THR A 159 -6.85 -17.25 9.91
N ALA A 160 -6.55 -16.52 8.83
CA ALA A 160 -5.52 -16.92 7.87
C ALA A 160 -4.11 -16.85 8.45
N TRP A 161 -3.80 -15.80 9.20
CA TRP A 161 -2.46 -15.56 9.75
C TRP A 161 -2.22 -16.26 11.10
N GLY A 162 -3.29 -16.61 11.82
CA GLY A 162 -3.20 -17.15 13.18
C GLY A 162 -2.60 -16.12 14.16
N ASP A 163 -1.70 -16.57 15.03
CA ASP A 163 -1.03 -15.73 16.03
C ASP A 163 0.17 -14.93 15.48
N PHE A 164 0.27 -14.83 14.15
CA PHE A 164 1.39 -14.20 13.48
C PHE A 164 1.51 -12.71 13.83
N GLY A 165 2.71 -12.31 14.26
CA GLY A 165 3.08 -10.91 14.45
C GLY A 165 2.50 -10.19 15.67
N LYS A 166 1.54 -10.70 16.45
CA LYS A 166 0.89 -9.95 17.56
C LYS A 166 0.37 -8.53 17.19
N ALA A 167 0.27 -8.22 15.89
CA ALA A 167 -0.23 -6.95 15.41
C ALA A 167 -1.71 -6.83 15.78
N ARG A 168 -2.18 -5.61 16.05
CA ARG A 168 -3.62 -5.40 16.28
C ARG A 168 -4.32 -5.45 14.92
N VAL A 169 -5.18 -6.43 14.69
CA VAL A 169 -5.95 -6.56 13.45
C VAL A 169 -7.42 -6.27 13.73
N VAL A 170 -7.92 -5.17 13.18
CA VAL A 170 -9.29 -4.70 13.39
C VAL A 170 -9.93 -4.26 12.08
N GLY A 171 -11.25 -4.16 12.06
CA GLY A 171 -11.98 -3.61 10.93
C GLY A 171 -12.62 -2.28 11.29
N PHE A 172 -12.81 -1.42 10.29
CA PHE A 172 -13.69 -0.26 10.44
C PHE A 172 -15.06 -0.73 10.95
N PRO A 173 -15.65 -0.07 11.95
CA PRO A 173 -16.96 -0.44 12.45
C PRO A 173 -17.99 -0.44 11.31
N SER A 174 -19.08 -1.21 11.43
CA SER A 174 -20.12 -1.23 10.38
C SER A 174 -21.07 -0.03 10.50
N SER A 175 -21.46 0.53 9.37
CA SER A 175 -22.04 1.87 9.19
C SER A 175 -23.51 2.05 9.62
N LYS A 176 -24.00 1.33 10.64
CA LYS A 176 -25.38 1.52 11.11
C LYS A 176 -25.59 2.76 11.97
N SER A 177 -24.52 3.38 12.47
CA SER A 177 -24.56 4.69 13.13
C SER A 177 -23.57 5.64 12.46
N VAL A 178 -23.80 6.95 12.60
CA VAL A 178 -22.85 7.99 12.21
C VAL A 178 -21.56 7.73 12.99
N GLN A 179 -20.56 7.17 12.31
CA GLN A 179 -19.26 6.90 12.93
C GLN A 179 -18.48 8.20 13.01
N ASP A 180 -18.27 8.61 14.25
CA ASP A 180 -17.35 9.66 14.63
C ASP A 180 -15.91 9.14 14.49
N SER A 181 -15.00 9.99 14.01
CA SER A 181 -13.57 9.75 13.98
C SER A 181 -13.04 9.36 15.37
N ALA A 182 -13.70 9.82 16.45
CA ALA A 182 -13.43 9.41 17.83
C ALA A 182 -13.49 7.88 18.07
N ASP A 183 -14.39 7.15 17.41
CA ASP A 183 -14.49 5.70 17.59
C ASP A 183 -13.34 4.96 16.92
N VAL A 184 -12.91 5.44 15.75
CA VAL A 184 -11.72 4.93 15.08
C VAL A 184 -10.46 5.28 15.90
N ALA A 185 -10.37 6.48 16.48
CA ALA A 185 -9.27 6.87 17.38
C ALA A 185 -9.11 5.90 18.57
N LYS A 186 -10.22 5.43 19.17
CA LYS A 186 -10.17 4.45 20.26
C LYS A 186 -9.54 3.13 19.82
N LEU A 187 -9.80 2.67 18.59
CA LEU A 187 -9.21 1.45 18.04
C LEU A 187 -7.70 1.59 17.82
N LEU A 188 -7.27 2.79 17.42
CA LEU A 188 -5.88 3.13 17.09
C LEU A 188 -5.05 3.62 18.29
N ARG A 189 -5.65 3.73 19.48
CA ARG A 189 -4.97 4.22 20.68
C ARG A 189 -3.67 3.44 20.97
N ASN A 190 -2.59 4.19 21.23
CA ASN A 190 -1.24 3.67 21.51
C ASN A 190 -0.65 2.82 20.38
N ARG A 191 -1.03 3.12 19.12
CA ARG A 191 -0.49 2.48 17.92
C ARG A 191 0.16 3.54 17.03
N PRO A 192 1.49 3.68 17.08
CA PRO A 192 2.16 4.67 16.26
C PRO A 192 2.12 4.32 14.76
N TRP A 193 1.85 3.07 14.39
CA TRP A 193 1.75 2.64 13.00
C TRP A 193 0.36 2.14 12.67
N VAL A 194 -0.27 2.72 11.65
CA VAL A 194 -1.61 2.35 11.21
C VAL A 194 -1.58 1.98 9.74
N LEU A 195 -1.82 0.71 9.43
CA LEU A 195 -1.95 0.20 8.07
C LEU A 195 -3.43 0.10 7.71
N ALA A 196 -3.93 1.03 6.90
CA ALA A 196 -5.29 1.01 6.39
C ALA A 196 -5.34 0.30 5.03
N VAL A 197 -6.09 -0.80 4.97
CA VAL A 197 -6.12 -1.71 3.81
C VAL A 197 -7.40 -1.52 3.01
N ALA A 198 -7.24 -1.15 1.74
CA ALA A 198 -8.31 -0.83 0.80
C ALA A 198 -9.46 0.02 1.39
N PRO A 199 -9.15 1.13 2.10
CA PRO A 199 -10.15 1.99 2.69
C PRO A 199 -11.08 2.58 1.62
N ARG A 200 -12.36 2.73 1.97
CA ARG A 200 -13.36 3.45 1.15
C ARG A 200 -13.23 4.95 1.34
N ALA A 201 -13.84 5.74 0.47
CA ALA A 201 -13.81 7.21 0.54
C ALA A 201 -14.14 7.78 1.92
N ARG A 202 -15.25 7.36 2.54
CA ARG A 202 -15.58 7.80 3.91
C ARG A 202 -14.51 7.44 4.95
N GLN A 203 -13.91 6.26 4.81
CA GLN A 203 -12.86 5.77 5.72
C GLN A 203 -11.54 6.54 5.52
N LEU A 204 -11.20 6.87 4.27
CA LEU A 204 -10.08 7.75 3.96
C LEU A 204 -10.26 9.12 4.61
N ARG A 205 -11.45 9.72 4.52
CA ARG A 205 -11.74 11.00 5.18
C ARG A 205 -11.52 10.92 6.69
N GLN A 206 -12.06 9.88 7.34
CA GLN A 206 -11.88 9.67 8.78
C GLN A 206 -10.39 9.51 9.16
N LEU A 207 -9.61 8.79 8.36
CA LEU A 207 -8.18 8.62 8.59
C LEU A 207 -7.40 9.94 8.43
N GLN A 208 -7.77 10.77 7.45
CA GLN A 208 -7.20 12.10 7.26
C GLN A 208 -7.49 13.00 8.46
N GLU A 209 -8.76 13.09 8.86
CA GLU A 209 -9.18 13.84 10.05
C GLU A 209 -8.39 13.39 11.30
N LEU A 210 -8.20 12.08 11.47
CA LEU A 210 -7.41 11.55 12.58
C LEU A 210 -5.94 11.90 12.52
N SER A 211 -5.34 11.90 11.32
CA SER A 211 -3.92 12.24 11.16
C SER A 211 -3.63 13.72 11.42
N GLU A 212 -4.65 14.57 11.33
CA GLU A 212 -4.57 16.01 11.60
C GLU A 212 -4.85 16.36 13.08
N MET A 213 -5.32 15.40 13.89
CA MET A 213 -5.59 15.62 15.31
C MET A 213 -4.29 15.79 16.11
N PRO A 214 -4.11 16.88 16.90
CA PRO A 214 -2.88 17.15 17.64
C PRO A 214 -2.44 16.04 18.60
N ASP A 215 -3.39 15.32 19.16
CA ASP A 215 -3.15 14.28 20.17
C ASP A 215 -2.88 12.90 19.54
N VAL A 216 -3.00 12.77 18.22
CA VAL A 216 -2.85 11.50 17.51
C VAL A 216 -1.51 11.46 16.81
N LYS A 217 -0.49 10.93 17.50
CA LYS A 217 0.81 10.61 16.89
C LYS A 217 0.72 9.26 16.18
N MET A 218 0.30 9.27 14.91
CA MET A 218 0.29 8.07 14.06
C MET A 218 0.97 8.30 12.71
N GLN A 219 1.67 7.28 12.23
CA GLN A 219 2.17 7.18 10.88
C GLN A 219 1.21 6.30 10.07
N LEU A 220 0.58 6.92 9.08
CA LEU A 220 -0.49 6.30 8.30
C LEU A 220 0.09 5.64 7.04
N ILE A 221 -0.10 4.33 6.92
CA ILE A 221 0.21 3.55 5.72
C ILE A 221 -1.10 3.20 5.04
N LEU A 222 -1.30 3.73 3.84
CA LEU A 222 -2.40 3.39 2.95
C LEU A 222 -1.94 2.26 2.03
N ALA A 223 -2.56 1.09 2.16
CA ALA A 223 -2.31 -0.06 1.30
C ALA A 223 -3.51 -0.29 0.38
N ASN A 224 -3.29 -0.28 -0.93
CA ASN A 224 -4.31 -0.42 -1.96
C ASN A 224 -5.51 0.50 -1.73
N ALA A 225 -5.29 1.77 -1.40
CA ALA A 225 -6.38 2.75 -1.30
C ALA A 225 -7.16 2.89 -2.62
N ARG A 226 -6.58 2.44 -3.74
CA ARG A 226 -7.21 2.38 -5.08
C ARG A 226 -7.77 3.75 -5.47
N VAL A 227 -7.00 4.80 -5.15
CA VAL A 227 -7.32 6.19 -5.43
C VAL A 227 -6.84 6.61 -6.82
N ARG A 228 -5.87 5.88 -7.39
CA ARG A 228 -5.23 6.17 -8.69
C ARG A 228 -5.88 5.43 -9.87
N CYS A 229 -5.65 5.94 -11.07
CA CYS A 229 -6.01 5.34 -12.37
C CYS A 229 -7.49 4.95 -12.61
N ARG A 230 -8.45 5.55 -11.87
CA ARG A 230 -9.89 5.32 -12.08
C ARG A 230 -10.51 6.30 -13.08
N LYS A 231 -11.40 5.80 -13.95
CA LYS A 231 -12.15 6.62 -14.94
C LYS A 231 -13.10 7.64 -14.30
N GLN A 232 -13.57 7.37 -13.08
CA GLN A 232 -14.41 8.25 -12.28
C GLN A 232 -13.90 8.20 -10.85
N GLY A 233 -13.35 9.31 -10.36
CA GLY A 233 -13.01 9.48 -8.96
C GLY A 233 -14.11 10.30 -8.29
N GLU A 234 -14.60 9.85 -7.14
CA GLU A 234 -15.19 10.77 -6.16
C GLU A 234 -14.16 11.86 -5.88
N ASP A 235 -14.53 13.15 -5.84
CA ASP A 235 -13.59 14.27 -5.68
C ASP A 235 -12.59 14.04 -4.55
N LEU A 236 -13.07 13.48 -3.43
CA LEU A 236 -12.25 13.11 -2.28
C LEU A 236 -11.10 12.14 -2.61
N ARG A 237 -11.28 11.18 -3.52
CA ARG A 237 -10.19 10.27 -3.90
C ARG A 237 -9.15 10.97 -4.75
N ARG A 238 -9.57 11.91 -5.58
CA ARG A 238 -8.64 12.78 -6.32
C ARG A 238 -7.88 13.64 -5.33
N ASP A 239 -8.55 14.23 -4.34
CA ASP A 239 -7.90 15.02 -3.29
C ASP A 239 -6.88 14.18 -2.50
N VAL A 240 -7.23 12.95 -2.11
CA VAL A 240 -6.30 12.02 -1.46
C VAL A 240 -5.14 11.68 -2.37
N ALA A 241 -5.40 11.34 -3.64
CA ALA A 241 -4.36 11.01 -4.61
C ALA A 241 -3.42 12.18 -4.91
N THR A 242 -3.92 13.42 -4.90
CA THR A 242 -3.11 14.64 -5.05
C THR A 242 -2.32 14.94 -3.77
N ALA A 243 -2.90 14.63 -2.61
CA ALA A 243 -2.27 14.86 -1.31
C ALA A 243 -1.21 13.80 -0.95
N SER A 244 -1.24 12.62 -1.58
CA SER A 244 -0.22 11.57 -1.40
C SER A 244 0.57 11.34 -2.67
N ASN A 245 1.91 11.36 -2.61
CA ASN A 245 2.76 10.79 -3.67
C ASN A 245 2.99 9.31 -3.30
N PRO A 246 2.65 8.33 -4.17
CA PRO A 246 2.82 6.93 -3.80
C PRO A 246 4.31 6.59 -3.66
N VAL A 247 4.65 5.93 -2.56
CA VAL A 247 6.02 5.45 -2.32
C VAL A 247 6.30 4.15 -3.09
N LEU A 248 5.24 3.44 -3.48
CA LEU A 248 5.29 2.30 -4.39
C LEU A 248 3.95 2.20 -5.13
N HIS A 249 3.99 2.20 -6.45
CA HIS A 249 2.84 1.99 -7.30
C HIS A 249 3.17 0.98 -8.38
N VAL A 250 2.29 0.00 -8.56
CA VAL A 250 2.34 -0.96 -9.67
C VAL A 250 0.94 -1.15 -10.21
N SER A 251 0.73 -0.84 -11.49
CA SER A 251 -0.57 -1.00 -12.14
C SER A 251 -0.42 -1.49 -13.58
N PHE A 252 -1.24 -2.47 -13.96
CA PHE A 252 -1.28 -2.95 -15.33
C PHE A 252 -2.16 -2.06 -16.20
N MET A 253 -1.59 -1.57 -17.30
CA MET A 253 -2.32 -0.79 -18.31
C MET A 253 -2.79 -1.65 -19.47
N SER A 254 -2.07 -2.72 -19.77
CA SER A 254 -2.45 -3.74 -20.75
C SER A 254 -1.99 -5.12 -20.27
N LYS A 255 -2.03 -6.12 -21.16
CA LYS A 255 -1.46 -7.43 -20.85
C LYS A 255 0.05 -7.43 -20.77
N ASP A 256 0.66 -6.50 -21.49
CA ASP A 256 2.09 -6.51 -21.79
C ASP A 256 2.79 -5.28 -21.23
N ALA A 257 2.07 -4.38 -20.56
CA ALA A 257 2.62 -3.14 -20.03
C ALA A 257 2.09 -2.80 -18.64
N LEU A 258 3.00 -2.31 -17.81
CA LEU A 258 2.74 -1.87 -16.44
C LEU A 258 3.33 -0.49 -16.19
N VAL A 259 2.68 0.26 -15.31
CA VAL A 259 3.13 1.54 -14.79
C VAL A 259 3.71 1.30 -13.41
N PHE A 260 4.88 1.86 -13.18
CA PHE A 260 5.67 1.70 -11.97
C PHE A 260 6.12 3.05 -11.42
N LYS A 261 6.07 3.16 -10.09
CA LYS A 261 6.70 4.24 -9.32
C LYS A 261 7.24 3.63 -8.04
N SER A 262 8.43 4.03 -7.64
CA SER A 262 8.94 3.82 -6.28
C SER A 262 9.37 5.16 -5.69
N ILE A 263 9.66 5.19 -4.40
CA ILE A 263 10.23 6.37 -3.74
C ILE A 263 11.54 6.74 -4.44
N ASP A 264 11.74 8.04 -4.69
CA ASP A 264 12.93 8.59 -5.36
C ASP A 264 13.17 8.12 -6.82
N THR A 265 12.20 7.46 -7.46
CA THR A 265 12.27 7.15 -8.91
C THR A 265 11.30 8.02 -9.70
N PRO A 266 11.53 8.27 -11.01
CA PRO A 266 10.47 8.79 -11.87
C PRO A 266 9.31 7.80 -11.97
N TRP A 267 8.18 8.26 -12.50
CA TRP A 267 7.16 7.39 -13.04
C TRP A 267 7.66 6.79 -14.34
N VAL A 268 7.53 5.48 -14.48
CA VAL A 268 7.89 4.78 -15.72
C VAL A 268 6.77 3.85 -16.15
N MET A 269 6.66 3.66 -17.45
CA MET A 269 5.86 2.61 -18.04
C MET A 269 6.81 1.65 -18.73
N VAL A 270 6.71 0.37 -18.40
CA VAL A 270 7.56 -0.68 -18.98
C VAL A 270 6.71 -1.80 -19.58
N ARG A 271 7.28 -2.47 -20.57
CA ARG A 271 6.77 -3.75 -21.08
C ARG A 271 7.14 -4.89 -20.14
N ARG A 272 6.49 -6.05 -20.28
CA ARG A 272 6.80 -7.26 -19.49
C ARG A 272 8.22 -7.81 -19.71
N ASP A 273 8.87 -7.45 -20.82
CA ASP A 273 10.28 -7.77 -21.07
C ASP A 273 11.25 -6.79 -20.38
N GLY A 274 10.73 -5.80 -19.64
CA GLY A 274 11.52 -4.76 -18.96
C GLY A 274 11.80 -3.52 -19.81
N THR A 275 11.38 -3.49 -21.08
CA THR A 275 11.62 -2.33 -21.96
C THR A 275 10.81 -1.13 -21.50
N GLU A 276 11.48 -0.04 -21.14
CA GLU A 276 10.84 1.25 -20.84
C GLU A 276 10.25 1.86 -22.11
N ILE A 277 8.97 2.24 -22.05
CA ILE A 277 8.23 2.84 -23.16
C ILE A 277 7.74 4.26 -22.86
N TRP A 278 7.77 4.68 -21.58
CA TRP A 278 7.48 6.05 -21.18
C TRP A 278 8.11 6.35 -19.81
N ARG A 279 8.49 7.62 -19.61
CA ARG A 279 9.03 8.16 -18.36
C ARG A 279 8.52 9.58 -18.13
N GLY A 280 8.24 9.91 -16.88
CA GLY A 280 7.88 11.27 -16.47
C GLY A 280 8.07 11.50 -14.98
N ASP A 281 8.20 12.76 -14.60
CA ASP A 281 8.39 13.17 -13.20
C ASP A 281 7.06 13.23 -12.45
N GLU A 282 5.97 13.51 -13.18
CA GLU A 282 4.61 13.61 -12.65
C GLU A 282 3.80 12.34 -12.89
N GLU A 283 2.77 12.13 -12.06
CA GLU A 283 1.84 11.01 -12.23
C GLU A 283 1.14 11.12 -13.59
N PRO A 284 1.29 10.12 -14.47
CA PRO A 284 0.67 10.18 -15.79
C PRO A 284 -0.85 10.00 -15.70
N SER A 285 -1.59 10.77 -16.50
CA SER A 285 -3.02 10.52 -16.68
C SER A 285 -3.23 9.18 -17.40
N ARG A 286 -4.40 8.58 -17.19
CA ARG A 286 -4.76 7.33 -17.85
C ARG A 286 -4.78 7.49 -19.37
N GLU A 287 -5.22 8.64 -19.86
CA GLU A 287 -5.30 8.98 -21.28
C GLU A 287 -3.90 9.01 -21.91
N VAL A 288 -2.93 9.66 -21.26
CA VAL A 288 -1.53 9.69 -21.71
C VAL A 288 -0.97 8.27 -21.84
N LEU A 289 -1.16 7.44 -20.82
CA LEU A 289 -0.68 6.05 -20.83
C LEU A 289 -1.32 5.21 -21.94
N LEU A 290 -2.61 5.42 -22.21
CA LEU A 290 -3.30 4.71 -23.29
C LEU A 290 -2.84 5.17 -24.68
N ASP A 291 -2.47 6.44 -24.84
CA ASP A 291 -1.94 6.96 -26.09
C ASP A 291 -0.51 6.50 -26.36
N VAL A 292 0.32 6.35 -25.32
CA VAL A 292 1.64 5.70 -25.42
C VAL A 292 1.49 4.27 -25.93
N LEU A 293 0.53 3.50 -25.42
CA LEU A 293 0.34 2.10 -25.80
C LEU A 293 -0.15 1.87 -27.24
N LYS A 294 -0.68 2.90 -27.89
CA LYS A 294 -1.14 2.81 -29.29
C LYS A 294 0.00 3.04 -30.29
N ARG A 295 1.13 3.59 -29.85
CA ARG A 295 2.30 3.88 -30.68
C ARG A 295 3.22 2.66 -30.73
#